data_AF-A0A357R3U4-F1
#
_entry.id   AF-A0A357R3U4-F1
#
_cell.length_a   1.000
_cell.length_b   1.000
_cell.length_c   1.000
_cell.angle_alpha   90.00
_cell.angle_beta   90.00
_cell.angle_gamma   90.00
#
_symmetry.space_group_name_H-M   'P 1'
#
loop_
_entity.id
_entity.type
_entity.pdbx_description
1 polymer ?
#
loop_
_entity_poly.entity_id
_entity_poly.type
_entity_poly.pdbx_seq_one_letter_code
_entity_poly.pdbx_strand_id
1 'polypeptide(L)' 'MDKLIITAALTGAETTKEANPALPISPEEIAEAACLCQQAGAS' A
#
# COMPACT_ATOMS: atom_id res chain seq x y z
N MET A 1 26.08 6.73 1.69
CA MET A 1 24.64 6.67 2.05
C MET A 1 24.22 5.24 1.80
N ASP A 2 23.88 4.50 2.85
CA ASP A 2 23.40 3.13 2.69
C ASP A 2 21.99 3.13 2.11
N LYS A 3 21.63 2.08 1.37
CA LYS A 3 20.26 1.97 0.84
C LYS A 3 19.30 1.78 2.01
N LEU A 4 18.24 2.58 2.04
CA LEU A 4 17.15 2.45 2.99
C LEU A 4 16.03 1.63 2.36
N ILE A 5 15.57 0.60 3.06
CA ILE A 5 14.41 -0.21 2.69
C ILE A 5 13.14 0.53 3.12
N ILE A 6 12.16 0.60 2.22
CA ILE A 6 10.85 1.22 2.48
C ILE A 6 9.79 0.17 2.26
N THR A 7 9.15 -0.27 3.34
CA THR A 7 8.04 -1.22 3.31
C THR A 7 6.69 -0.50 3.25
N ALA A 8 5.79 -0.93 2.37
CA ALA A 8 4.42 -0.45 2.29
C ALA A 8 3.43 -1.56 2.71
N ALA A 9 2.76 -1.39 3.86
CA ALA A 9 1.69 -2.28 4.33
C ALA A 9 0.33 -1.70 3.90
N LEU A 10 -0.24 -2.27 2.83
CA LEU A 10 -1.30 -1.61 2.06
C LEU A 10 -2.69 -1.67 2.71
N THR A 11 -3.10 -2.85 3.21
CA THR A 11 -4.47 -3.09 3.68
C THR A 11 -4.53 -3.39 5.17
N GLY A 12 -3.85 -4.44 5.63
CA GLY A 12 -3.99 -4.92 7.02
C GLY A 12 -5.39 -5.50 7.29
N ALA A 13 -5.75 -5.66 8.57
CA ALA A 13 -7.02 -6.26 8.99
C ALA A 13 -7.85 -5.39 9.97
N GLU A 14 -7.31 -4.25 10.41
CA GLU A 14 -7.87 -3.46 11.51
C GLU A 14 -8.73 -2.27 11.06
N THR A 15 -8.51 -1.75 9.85
CA THR A 15 -9.15 -0.53 9.35
C THR A 15 -10.24 -0.84 8.32
N THR A 16 -11.12 0.13 8.05
CA THR A 16 -12.23 -0.02 7.10
C THR A 16 -12.30 1.15 6.11
N LYS A 17 -13.03 0.97 5.01
CA LYS A 17 -13.22 2.03 3.99
C LYS A 17 -14.01 3.23 4.52
N GLU A 18 -14.85 3.04 5.54
CA GLU A 18 -15.54 4.14 6.21
C GLU A 18 -14.57 5.06 6.95
N ALA A 19 -13.50 4.49 7.53
CA ALA A 19 -12.46 5.27 8.20
C ALA A 19 -11.47 5.90 7.21
N ASN A 20 -11.17 5.20 6.11
CA ASN A 20 -10.33 5.71 5.02
C ASN A 20 -10.84 5.21 3.66
N PRO A 21 -11.48 6.07 2.84
CA PRO A 21 -11.98 5.69 1.52
C PRO A 21 -10.89 5.19 0.55
N ALA A 22 -9.62 5.50 0.79
CA ALA A 22 -8.50 5.05 -0.02
C ALA A 22 -7.96 3.65 0.38
N LEU A 23 -8.53 2.99 1.40
CA LEU A 23 -8.10 1.66 1.82
C LEU A 23 -8.34 0.63 0.69
N PRO A 24 -7.30 0.02 0.09
CA PRO A 24 -7.49 -0.97 -0.95
C PRO A 24 -7.97 -2.30 -0.35
N ILE A 25 -9.09 -2.83 -0.82
CA ILE A 25 -9.68 -4.09 -0.29
C ILE A 25 -9.92 -5.14 -1.38
N SER A 26 -10.15 -4.73 -2.63
CA SER A 26 -10.28 -5.69 -3.73
C SER A 26 -8.90 -6.12 -4.23
N PRO A 27 -8.78 -7.31 -4.87
CA PRO A 27 -7.52 -7.74 -5.47
C PRO A 27 -6.93 -6.72 -6.46
N GLU A 28 -7.78 -6.06 -7.27
CA GLU A 28 -7.39 -5.06 -8.25
C GLU A 28 -6.84 -3.80 -7.58
N GLU A 29 -7.55 -3.29 -6.56
CA GLU A 29 -7.12 -2.13 -5.78
C GLU A 29 -5.77 -2.38 -5.08
N ILE A 30 -5.60 -3.58 -4.52
CA ILE A 30 -4.36 -3.97 -3.84
C ILE A 30 -3.19 -4.06 -4.84
N ALA A 31 -3.43 -4.63 -6.03
CA ALA A 31 -2.41 -4.73 -7.08
C ALA A 31 -1.99 -3.34 -7.60
N GLU A 32 -2.96 -2.45 -7.83
CA GLU A 32 -2.69 -1.07 -8.25
C GLU A 32 -1.91 -0.31 -7.18
N ALA A 33 -2.34 -0.37 -5.92
CA ALA A 33 -1.66 0.27 -4.80
C ALA A 33 -0.22 -0.25 -4.64
N ALA A 34 0.00 -1.56 -4.75
CA ALA A 34 1.34 -2.15 -4.69
C ALA A 34 2.26 -1.62 -5.81
N CYS A 35 1.74 -1.54 -7.04
CA CYS A 35 2.47 -0.99 -8.19
C CYS A 35 2.85 0.47 -7.96
N LEU A 36 1.91 1.29 -7.51
CA LEU A 36 2.14 2.71 -7.23
C LEU A 36 3.16 2.92 -6.09
N CYS A 37 3.06 2.15 -5.00
CA CYS A 37 4.04 2.22 -3.91
C CYS A 37 5.45 1.84 -4.37
N GLN A 38 5.59 0.81 -5.21
CA GLN A 38 6.87 0.40 -5.78
C GLN A 38 7.46 1.51 -6.66
N GLN A 39 6.64 2.13 -7.52
CA GLN A 39 7.06 3.26 -8.37
C GLN A 39 7.49 4.48 -7.54
N ALA A 40 6.87 4.67 -6.37
CA ALA A 40 7.20 5.73 -5.42
C ALA A 40 8.46 5.43 -4.57
N GLY A 41 9.03 4.23 -4.67
CA GLY A 41 10.29 3.86 -4.01
C GLY A 41 10.18 2.85 -2.87
N ALA A 42 9.02 2.24 -2.64
CA ALA A 42 8.95 1.03 -1.82
C ALA A 42 9.75 -0.10 -2.49
N SER A 43 10.63 -0.77 -1.73
CA SER A 43 11.55 -1.82 -2.24
C SER A 43 11.98 -2.79 -1.17
#